data_AF-A0A3D4ABP8-F1
#
_entry.id   AF-A0A3D4ABP8-F1
#
_cell.length_a   1.000
_cell.length_b   1.000
_cell.length_c   1.000
_cell.angle_alpha   90.00
_cell.angle_beta   90.00
_cell.angle_gamma   90.00
#
_symmetry.space_group_name_H-M   'P 1'
#
loop_
_entity.id
_entity.type
_entity.pdbx_description
1 polymer ?
#
loop_
_entity_poly.entity_id
_entity_poly.type
_entity_poly.pdbx_seq_one_letter_code
_entity_poly.pdbx_strand_id
1 'polypeptide(L)'
;MDNLAATNRRSTRHRGRKPVRRIKVLPYVVSDARSRPAYNPLTVPTKWLKFIVAIFLLPICAIFTQTFFTAFARATVAQRLWAGEEFWFFSLGALLWLIAFFGLPRPIVLYIFGHELTHALWVWLMGGRVSRFRVGREGGHIVTNRSNFWIALAPYFFPFYSILAIAAYGISSLFFNVQPYGRLLYGAIGVTWAFHFTFTCWMVPKNQTDLRDHGTFFSLAVIYLMNLTLLSVMLVLASSQITFASFGADLATNVGNFSHWIVDLVEELSQGAQHP
;
A
#
# COMPACT_ATOMS: atom_id res chain seq x y z
N MET A 1 30.95 60.29 38.98
CA MET A 1 30.81 60.29 37.51
C MET A 1 32.02 59.54 36.98
N ASP A 2 31.78 58.57 36.09
CA ASP A 2 32.74 57.85 35.23
C ASP A 2 32.45 56.35 35.24
N ASN A 3 31.49 55.96 34.39
CA ASN A 3 31.27 54.57 34.00
C ASN A 3 31.75 54.43 32.56
N LEU A 4 32.77 53.59 32.38
CA LEU A 4 33.41 53.25 31.12
C LEU A 4 32.41 52.62 30.15
N ALA A 5 32.18 53.30 29.02
CA ALA A 5 31.43 52.77 27.89
C ALA A 5 32.35 51.86 27.04
N ALA A 6 32.04 50.56 27.00
CA ALA A 6 32.64 49.62 26.05
C ALA A 6 31.58 49.17 25.04
N THR A 7 31.79 49.60 23.81
CA THR A 7 31.07 49.29 22.58
C THR A 7 31.05 47.78 22.28
N ASN A 8 29.93 47.21 21.85
CA ASN A 8 30.02 46.01 21.03
C ASN A 8 28.95 45.89 19.94
N ARG A 9 29.46 45.48 18.77
CA ARG A 9 28.92 45.46 17.42
C ARG A 9 27.58 44.72 17.28
N ARG A 10 26.67 45.30 16.49
CA ARG A 10 25.55 44.59 15.87
C ARG A 10 26.07 43.56 14.86
N SER A 11 25.98 42.28 15.21
CA SER A 11 26.18 41.15 14.30
C SER A 11 24.82 40.68 13.77
N THR A 12 24.61 40.83 12.47
CA THR A 12 23.55 40.21 11.69
C THR A 12 23.70 38.69 11.72
N ARG A 13 22.69 37.95 12.18
CA ARG A 13 22.64 36.48 12.00
C ARG A 13 21.26 35.96 11.65
N HIS A 14 21.23 35.37 10.44
CA HIS A 14 20.44 34.23 10.01
C HIS A 14 18.93 34.25 10.27
N ARG A 15 18.18 34.54 9.19
CA ARG A 15 16.84 33.98 8.97
C ARG A 15 16.89 32.47 9.18
N GLY A 16 16.36 32.02 10.32
CA GLY A 16 16.20 30.61 10.62
C GLY A 16 15.34 29.95 9.54
N ARG A 17 15.90 28.96 8.84
CA ARG A 17 15.11 27.97 8.11
C ARG A 17 14.16 27.34 9.13
N LYS A 18 12.86 27.53 8.93
CA LYS A 18 11.82 26.84 9.71
C LYS A 18 12.13 25.34 9.66
N PRO A 19 12.19 24.63 10.79
CA PRO A 19 12.37 23.18 10.76
C PRO A 19 11.21 22.58 9.99
N VAL A 20 11.52 21.74 9.00
CA VAL A 20 10.52 20.90 8.33
C VAL A 20 9.88 20.06 9.43
N ARG A 21 8.64 20.43 9.79
CA ARG A 21 7.88 19.81 10.87
C ARG A 21 7.79 18.32 10.53
N ARG A 22 8.54 17.49 11.26
CA ARG A 22 8.52 16.03 11.11
C ARG A 22 7.09 15.61 11.42
N ILE A 23 6.32 15.26 10.40
CA ILE A 23 4.94 14.79 10.54
C ILE A 23 5.03 13.44 11.27
N LYS A 24 4.99 13.49 12.60
CA LYS A 24 4.72 12.34 13.45
C LYS A 24 3.22 12.11 13.37
N VAL A 25 2.78 11.31 12.41
CA VAL A 25 1.51 10.61 12.58
C VAL A 25 1.75 9.69 13.79
N LEU A 26 1.03 9.92 14.88
CA LEU A 26 1.02 9.05 16.05
C LEU A 26 -0.20 8.13 15.90
N PRO A 27 -0.05 6.86 15.49
CA PRO A 27 -1.15 5.91 15.49
C PRO A 27 -1.03 5.06 16.74
N TYR A 28 -2.07 5.08 17.58
CA TYR A 28 -2.21 4.06 18.61
C TYR A 28 -3.64 3.54 18.58
N VAL A 29 -3.82 2.39 17.95
CA VAL A 29 -5.00 1.55 18.12
C VAL A 29 -4.89 0.95 19.53
N VAL A 30 -5.47 1.63 20.52
CA VAL A 30 -5.64 1.09 21.87
C VAL A 30 -6.61 -0.09 21.74
N SER A 31 -6.12 -1.30 22.02
CA SER A 31 -6.98 -2.41 22.40
C SER A 31 -7.44 -2.15 23.83
N ASP A 32 -8.67 -1.70 24.03
CA ASP A 32 -9.24 -1.57 25.37
C ASP A 32 -10.18 -2.75 25.63
N ALA A 33 -9.59 -3.86 26.05
CA ALA A 33 -10.24 -4.89 26.85
C ALA A 33 -9.15 -5.62 27.67
N ARG A 34 -9.15 -5.38 28.98
CA ARG A 34 -8.22 -5.94 29.96
C ARG A 34 -8.11 -7.45 29.85
N SER A 35 -6.88 -7.93 29.69
CA SER A 35 -6.35 -9.16 30.30
C SER A 35 -4.84 -9.02 30.28
N ARG A 36 -4.20 -8.85 31.45
CA ARG A 36 -2.74 -9.03 31.54
C ARG A 36 -2.47 -10.46 31.09
N PRO A 37 -1.71 -10.71 30.01
CA PRO A 37 -1.42 -12.09 29.63
C PRO A 37 -0.60 -12.71 30.76
N ALA A 38 -1.05 -13.86 31.27
CA ALA A 38 -0.25 -14.68 32.14
C ALA A 38 1.10 -14.93 31.43
N TYR A 39 2.21 -14.66 32.12
CA TYR A 39 3.54 -14.90 31.58
C TYR A 39 3.68 -16.40 31.30
N ASN A 40 3.64 -16.77 30.02
CA ASN A 40 3.83 -18.15 29.58
C ASN A 40 5.26 -18.26 29.02
N PRO A 41 6.16 -19.02 29.64
CA PRO A 41 7.58 -19.05 29.29
C PRO A 41 7.89 -19.68 27.91
N LEU A 42 6.88 -20.19 27.19
CA LEU A 42 7.00 -20.85 25.89
C LEU A 42 6.38 -20.06 24.72
N THR A 43 6.10 -18.77 24.86
CA THR A 43 5.57 -17.99 23.73
C THR A 43 6.68 -17.57 22.77
N VAL A 44 6.73 -18.17 21.58
CA VAL A 44 7.49 -17.62 20.45
C VAL A 44 6.96 -16.20 20.18
N PRO A 45 7.81 -15.16 20.15
CA PRO A 45 7.33 -13.82 19.86
C PRO A 45 6.73 -13.81 18.45
N THR A 46 5.48 -13.36 18.32
CA THR A 46 4.71 -13.40 17.07
C THR A 46 5.42 -12.74 15.87
N LYS A 47 6.36 -11.83 16.14
CA LYS A 47 7.21 -11.19 15.13
C LYS A 47 8.20 -12.15 14.47
N TRP A 48 8.74 -13.13 15.21
CA TRP A 48 9.63 -14.15 14.65
C TRP A 48 8.90 -15.08 13.69
N LEU A 49 7.70 -15.54 14.08
CA LEU A 49 6.84 -16.33 13.20
C LEU A 49 6.53 -15.54 11.91
N LYS A 50 6.14 -14.27 12.03
CA LYS A 50 5.87 -13.41 10.87
C LYS A 50 7.09 -13.18 9.98
N PHE A 51 8.28 -13.11 10.56
CA PHE A 51 9.53 -13.04 9.78
C PHE A 51 9.75 -14.30 8.95
N ILE A 52 9.56 -15.49 9.53
CA ILE A 52 9.65 -16.76 8.79
C ILE A 52 8.59 -16.80 7.67
N VAL A 53 7.34 -16.44 7.98
CA VAL A 53 6.27 -16.33 6.98
C VAL A 53 6.67 -15.38 5.85
N ALA A 54 7.30 -14.25 6.16
CA ALA A 54 7.76 -13.29 5.17
C ALA A 54 8.84 -13.86 4.23
N ILE A 55 9.72 -14.74 4.72
CA ILE A 55 10.68 -15.46 3.88
C ILE A 55 9.95 -16.33 2.86
N PHE A 56 8.96 -17.11 3.31
CA PHE A 56 8.16 -17.96 2.41
C PHE A 56 7.24 -17.16 1.47
N LEU A 57 6.91 -15.91 1.81
CA LEU A 57 6.20 -15.01 0.91
C LEU A 57 7.09 -14.50 -0.23
N LEU A 58 8.43 -14.47 -0.09
CA LEU A 58 9.31 -13.93 -1.13
C LEU A 58 9.23 -14.72 -2.46
N PRO A 59 9.30 -16.06 -2.48
CA PRO A 59 9.06 -16.82 -3.70
C PRO A 59 7.70 -16.52 -4.34
N ILE A 60 6.64 -16.41 -3.52
CA ILE A 60 5.30 -16.07 -4.00
C ILE A 60 5.30 -14.68 -4.65
N CYS A 61 5.91 -13.68 -4.00
CA CYS A 61 6.10 -12.35 -4.58
C CYS A 61 6.85 -12.43 -5.93
N ALA A 62 7.96 -13.17 -6.00
CA ALA A 62 8.75 -13.29 -7.22
C ALA A 62 7.97 -13.91 -8.38
N ILE A 63 7.29 -15.04 -8.13
CA ILE A 63 6.45 -15.74 -9.11
C ILE A 63 5.33 -14.81 -9.58
N PHE A 64 4.65 -14.15 -8.66
CA PHE A 64 3.53 -13.28 -8.99
C PHE A 64 3.98 -12.04 -9.78
N THR A 65 5.18 -11.52 -9.49
CA THR A 65 5.83 -10.44 -10.24
C THR A 65 6.17 -10.88 -11.65
N GLN A 66 6.77 -12.06 -11.81
CA GLN A 66 7.04 -12.64 -13.12
C GLN A 66 5.75 -12.76 -13.92
N THR A 67 4.70 -13.36 -13.35
CA THR A 67 3.39 -13.50 -14.01
C THR A 67 2.82 -12.14 -14.43
N PHE A 68 2.84 -11.15 -13.54
CA PHE A 68 2.36 -9.81 -13.85
C PHE A 68 3.11 -9.19 -15.03
N PHE A 69 4.45 -9.21 -15.02
CA PHE A 69 5.23 -8.59 -16.10
C PHE A 69 5.11 -9.36 -17.42
N THR A 70 5.02 -10.69 -17.41
CA THR A 70 4.77 -11.48 -18.60
C THR A 70 3.39 -11.15 -19.20
N ALA A 71 2.36 -11.10 -18.36
CA ALA A 71 1.00 -10.72 -18.78
C ALA A 71 0.96 -9.29 -19.30
N PHE A 72 1.59 -8.34 -18.60
CA PHE A 72 1.67 -6.93 -18.98
C PHE A 72 2.39 -6.73 -20.32
N ALA A 73 3.52 -7.41 -20.52
CA ALA A 73 4.26 -7.37 -21.78
C ALA A 73 3.44 -7.93 -22.94
N ARG A 74 2.79 -9.08 -22.74
CA ARG A 74 1.89 -9.68 -23.74
C ARG A 74 0.75 -8.72 -24.11
N ALA A 75 0.14 -8.10 -23.11
CA ALA A 75 -0.95 -7.16 -23.33
C ALA A 75 -0.49 -5.88 -24.05
N THR A 76 0.67 -5.34 -23.67
CA THR A 76 1.20 -4.11 -24.25
C THR A 76 1.64 -4.31 -25.70
N VAL A 77 2.41 -5.38 -25.96
CA VAL A 77 3.03 -5.64 -27.27
C VAL A 77 2.05 -6.30 -28.23
N ALA A 78 1.42 -7.40 -27.83
CA ALA A 78 0.58 -8.19 -28.74
C ALA A 78 -0.84 -7.61 -28.85
N GLN A 79 -1.37 -7.02 -27.78
CA GLN A 79 -2.79 -6.64 -27.70
C GLN A 79 -3.01 -5.13 -27.73
N ARG A 80 -1.93 -4.35 -27.89
CA ARG A 80 -1.96 -2.88 -27.98
C ARG A 80 -2.80 -2.27 -26.86
N LEU A 81 -2.55 -2.62 -25.59
CA LEU A 81 -3.21 -1.98 -24.43
C LEU A 81 -3.28 -0.44 -24.54
N TRP A 82 -2.20 0.14 -25.03
CA TRP A 82 -2.03 1.58 -25.28
C TRP A 82 -2.94 2.14 -26.38
N ALA A 83 -3.66 1.32 -27.14
CA ALA A 83 -4.68 1.77 -28.08
C ALA A 83 -6.05 1.97 -27.43
N GLY A 84 -6.28 1.40 -26.23
CA GLY A 84 -7.51 1.59 -25.48
C GLY A 84 -7.63 3.00 -24.90
N GLU A 85 -8.79 3.61 -25.00
CA GLU A 85 -9.05 4.93 -24.43
C GLU A 85 -8.98 4.88 -22.89
N GLU A 86 -9.38 3.76 -22.29
CA GLU A 86 -9.34 3.48 -20.86
C GLU A 86 -7.91 3.64 -20.31
N PHE A 87 -6.92 3.12 -21.05
CA PHE A 87 -5.51 3.25 -20.70
C PHE A 87 -5.06 4.71 -20.67
N TRP A 88 -5.46 5.50 -21.67
CA TRP A 88 -5.09 6.92 -21.74
C TRP A 88 -5.77 7.76 -20.68
N PHE A 89 -7.06 7.55 -20.41
CA PHE A 89 -7.77 8.27 -19.36
C PHE A 89 -7.20 7.94 -17.98
N PHE A 90 -6.95 6.66 -17.68
CA PHE A 90 -6.27 6.25 -16.46
C PHE A 90 -4.88 6.89 -16.35
N SER A 91 -4.07 6.80 -17.40
CA SER A 91 -2.71 7.35 -17.43
C SER A 91 -2.71 8.87 -17.25
N LEU A 92 -3.65 9.58 -17.88
CA LEU A 92 -3.82 11.01 -17.71
C LEU A 92 -4.19 11.36 -16.27
N GLY A 93 -5.14 10.64 -15.66
CA GLY A 93 -5.49 10.83 -14.25
C GLY A 93 -4.30 10.61 -13.31
N ALA A 94 -3.56 9.52 -13.52
CA ALA A 94 -2.35 9.22 -12.75
C ALA A 94 -1.29 10.31 -12.93
N LEU A 95 -1.04 10.75 -14.16
CA LEU A 95 -0.08 11.80 -14.47
C LEU A 95 -0.46 13.14 -13.82
N LEU A 96 -1.72 13.56 -13.93
CA LEU A 96 -2.24 14.77 -13.30
C LEU A 96 -2.05 14.73 -11.78
N TRP A 97 -2.31 13.58 -11.16
CA TRP A 97 -2.03 13.41 -9.74
C TRP A 97 -0.54 13.50 -9.42
N LEU A 98 0.34 12.86 -10.19
CA LEU A 98 1.78 12.93 -9.97
C LEU A 98 2.28 14.39 -10.05
N ILE A 99 1.82 15.14 -11.05
CA ILE A 99 2.10 16.57 -11.17
C ILE A 99 1.63 17.32 -9.92
N ALA A 100 0.40 17.06 -9.46
CA ALA A 100 -0.11 17.67 -8.23
C ALA A 100 0.69 17.27 -6.98
N PHE A 101 1.09 16.01 -6.84
CA PHE A 101 1.80 15.49 -5.67
C PHE A 101 3.20 16.11 -5.51
N PHE A 102 3.89 16.37 -6.62
CA PHE A 102 5.22 16.99 -6.64
C PHE A 102 5.17 18.52 -6.75
N GLY A 103 4.16 19.08 -7.40
CA GLY A 103 4.02 20.52 -7.66
C GLY A 103 3.19 21.31 -6.65
N LEU A 104 2.28 20.66 -5.91
CA LEU A 104 1.36 21.31 -4.97
C LEU A 104 1.57 20.84 -3.52
N PRO A 105 1.09 21.60 -2.51
CA PRO A 105 1.05 21.13 -1.14
C PRO A 105 0.25 19.82 -1.02
N ARG A 106 0.87 18.80 -0.42
CA ARG A 106 0.27 17.46 -0.30
C ARG A 106 -1.01 17.51 0.53
N PRO A 107 -2.13 16.91 0.08
CA PRO A 107 -3.40 16.90 0.81
C PRO A 107 -3.39 15.88 1.94
N ILE A 108 -2.56 16.12 2.97
CA ILE A 108 -2.31 15.19 4.08
C ILE A 108 -3.59 14.85 4.85
N VAL A 109 -4.51 15.80 5.02
CA VAL A 109 -5.78 15.55 5.74
C VAL A 109 -6.65 14.55 4.99
N LEU A 110 -6.73 14.66 3.66
CA LEU A 110 -7.47 13.72 2.82
C LEU A 110 -6.86 12.32 2.91
N TYR A 111 -5.53 12.24 2.95
CA TYR A 111 -4.83 10.97 3.16
C TYR A 111 -5.13 10.36 4.54
N ILE A 112 -4.97 11.13 5.63
CA ILE A 112 -5.23 10.64 6.99
C ILE A 112 -6.69 10.20 7.13
N PHE A 113 -7.64 10.95 6.57
CA PHE A 113 -9.05 10.58 6.59
C PHE A 113 -9.29 9.22 5.93
N GLY A 114 -8.78 9.03 4.71
CA GLY A 114 -8.91 7.74 4.00
C GLY A 114 -8.20 6.60 4.74
N HIS A 115 -7.07 6.89 5.38
CA HIS A 115 -6.29 5.92 6.17
C HIS A 115 -7.09 5.39 7.35
N GLU A 116 -7.59 6.27 8.21
CA GLU A 116 -8.38 5.87 9.38
C GLU A 116 -9.72 5.25 8.99
N LEU A 117 -10.36 5.75 7.93
CA LEU A 117 -11.64 5.20 7.46
C LEU A 117 -11.47 3.78 6.91
N THR A 118 -10.33 3.51 6.26
CA THR A 118 -9.99 2.16 5.81
C THR A 118 -9.80 1.21 6.99
N HIS A 119 -9.12 1.64 8.05
CA HIS A 119 -9.04 0.87 9.29
C HIS A 119 -10.43 0.54 9.85
N ALA A 120 -11.30 1.56 9.94
CA ALA A 120 -12.66 1.39 10.47
C ALA A 120 -13.49 0.41 9.62
N LEU A 121 -13.40 0.53 8.30
CA LEU A 121 -14.07 -0.38 7.36
C LEU A 121 -13.61 -1.82 7.54
N TRP A 122 -12.30 -2.06 7.65
CA TRP A 122 -11.76 -3.40 7.86
C TRP A 122 -12.09 -3.98 9.24
N VAL A 123 -12.17 -3.13 10.28
CA VAL A 123 -12.70 -3.54 11.58
C VAL A 123 -14.12 -4.06 11.43
N TRP A 124 -15.00 -3.33 10.74
CA TRP A 124 -16.40 -3.75 10.54
C TRP A 124 -16.51 -5.01 9.68
N LEU A 125 -15.76 -5.11 8.57
CA LEU A 125 -15.73 -6.30 7.72
C LEU A 125 -15.30 -7.56 8.48
N MET A 126 -14.43 -7.40 9.48
CA MET A 126 -14.01 -8.49 10.35
C MET A 126 -14.92 -8.70 11.55
N GLY A 127 -16.07 -8.03 11.62
CA GLY A 127 -17.10 -8.15 12.66
C GLY A 127 -16.77 -7.40 13.96
N GLY A 128 -15.83 -6.46 13.92
CA GLY A 128 -15.41 -5.65 15.07
C GLY A 128 -16.25 -4.39 15.24
N ARG A 129 -15.96 -3.61 16.28
CA ARG A 129 -16.65 -2.34 16.57
C ARG A 129 -15.64 -1.22 16.71
N VAL A 130 -15.95 -0.09 16.08
CA VAL A 130 -15.21 1.17 16.21
C VAL A 130 -15.95 2.05 17.20
N SER A 131 -15.33 2.38 18.33
CA SER A 131 -15.96 3.17 19.39
C SER A 131 -15.64 4.66 19.29
N ARG A 132 -14.49 5.02 18.70
CA ARG A 132 -14.12 6.41 18.42
C ARG A 132 -13.37 6.50 17.11
N PHE A 133 -13.62 7.59 16.38
CA PHE A 133 -12.95 7.94 15.14
C PHE A 133 -12.53 9.41 15.24
N ARG A 134 -11.23 9.69 15.07
CA ARG A 134 -10.69 11.06 15.08
C ARG A 134 -9.73 11.25 13.93
N VAL A 135 -9.90 12.35 13.20
CA VAL A 135 -9.03 12.75 12.10
C VAL A 135 -8.69 14.23 12.25
N GLY A 136 -7.42 14.57 12.12
CA GLY A 136 -6.93 15.94 12.21
C GLY A 136 -5.68 16.17 11.36
N ARG A 137 -5.19 17.41 11.35
CA ARG A 137 -3.99 17.80 10.58
C ARG A 137 -2.70 17.18 11.12
N GLU A 138 -2.68 16.80 12.39
CA GLU A 138 -1.50 16.24 13.07
C GLU A 138 -1.51 14.71 13.12
N GLY A 139 -2.61 14.07 12.72
CA GLY A 139 -2.77 12.61 12.74
C GLY A 139 -4.24 12.20 12.82
N GLY A 140 -4.47 10.90 12.77
CA GLY A 140 -5.77 10.28 12.99
C GLY A 140 -5.61 9.06 13.90
N HIS A 141 -6.73 8.59 14.46
CA HIS A 141 -6.79 7.29 15.10
C HIS A 141 -8.23 6.78 15.18
N ILE A 142 -8.35 5.46 15.23
CA ILE A 142 -9.56 4.76 15.62
C ILE A 142 -9.35 3.99 16.93
N VAL A 143 -10.40 3.90 17.75
CA VAL A 143 -10.44 3.01 18.91
C VAL A 143 -11.35 1.83 18.57
N THR A 144 -10.85 0.61 18.72
CA THR A 144 -11.53 -0.62 18.28
C THR A 144 -11.30 -1.77 19.26
N ASN A 145 -12.25 -2.70 19.31
CA ASN A 145 -12.13 -3.95 20.07
C ASN A 145 -11.47 -5.10 19.30
N ARG A 146 -11.12 -4.89 18.02
CA ARG A 146 -10.48 -5.88 17.16
C ARG A 146 -9.25 -5.29 16.47
N SER A 147 -8.14 -6.01 16.52
CA SER A 147 -6.88 -5.65 15.88
C SER A 147 -6.19 -6.90 15.33
N ASN A 148 -5.70 -6.82 14.09
CA ASN A 148 -4.88 -7.83 13.43
C ASN A 148 -4.12 -7.17 12.26
N PHE A 149 -3.25 -7.93 11.59
CA PHE A 149 -2.41 -7.39 10.53
C PHE A 149 -3.18 -6.98 9.27
N TRP A 150 -4.32 -7.60 8.98
CA TRP A 150 -5.14 -7.19 7.84
C TRP A 150 -5.72 -5.80 8.06
N ILE A 151 -6.26 -5.54 9.25
CA ILE A 151 -6.75 -4.22 9.63
C ILE A 151 -5.58 -3.23 9.58
N ALA A 152 -4.48 -3.52 10.27
CA ALA A 152 -3.33 -2.61 10.35
C ALA A 152 -2.71 -2.26 9.00
N LEU A 153 -2.68 -3.21 8.04
CA LEU A 153 -2.06 -3.01 6.74
C LEU A 153 -3.05 -2.56 5.66
N ALA A 154 -4.35 -2.61 5.91
CA ALA A 154 -5.38 -2.28 4.93
C ALA A 154 -5.18 -0.92 4.26
N PRO A 155 -4.87 0.18 4.95
CA PRO A 155 -4.67 1.47 4.29
C PRO A 155 -3.53 1.52 3.27
N TYR A 156 -2.60 0.57 3.32
CA TYR A 156 -1.42 0.50 2.44
C TYR A 156 -1.66 -0.33 1.18
N PHE A 157 -2.75 -1.11 1.11
CA PHE A 157 -3.10 -1.90 -0.08
C PHE A 157 -4.53 -1.72 -0.57
N PHE A 158 -5.43 -1.16 0.24
CA PHE A 158 -6.82 -0.93 -0.11
C PHE A 158 -6.99 0.50 -0.64
N PRO A 159 -7.20 0.69 -1.96
CA PRO A 159 -7.30 2.02 -2.57
C PRO A 159 -8.69 2.61 -2.34
N PHE A 160 -8.96 3.04 -1.10
CA PHE A 160 -10.27 3.47 -0.63
C PHE A 160 -11.01 4.40 -1.61
N TYR A 161 -10.33 5.44 -2.11
CA TYR A 161 -10.95 6.41 -3.01
C TYR A 161 -11.24 5.86 -4.42
N SER A 162 -10.45 4.90 -4.91
CA SER A 162 -10.74 4.23 -6.19
C SER A 162 -11.98 3.34 -6.05
N ILE A 163 -12.09 2.62 -4.94
CA ILE A 163 -13.27 1.78 -4.64
C ILE A 163 -14.51 2.66 -4.47
N LEU A 164 -14.38 3.81 -3.81
CA LEU A 164 -15.47 4.77 -3.68
C LEU A 164 -15.91 5.32 -5.04
N ALA A 165 -14.97 5.63 -5.95
CA ALA A 165 -15.28 6.07 -7.30
C ALA A 165 -16.05 5.00 -8.11
N ILE A 166 -15.59 3.75 -8.03
CA ILE A 166 -16.26 2.60 -8.67
C ILE A 166 -17.66 2.39 -8.09
N ALA A 167 -17.80 2.42 -6.76
CA ALA A 167 -19.08 2.26 -6.08
C ALA A 167 -20.05 3.39 -6.44
N ALA A 168 -19.59 4.64 -6.47
CA ALA A 168 -20.39 5.79 -6.87
C ALA A 168 -20.88 5.68 -8.31
N TYR A 169 -20.01 5.25 -9.24
CA TYR A 169 -20.38 5.00 -10.63
C TYR A 169 -21.41 3.86 -10.74
N GLY A 170 -21.16 2.73 -10.06
CA GLY A 170 -22.05 1.57 -10.04
C GLY A 170 -23.43 1.89 -9.48
N ILE A 171 -23.51 2.58 -8.33
CA ILE A 171 -24.79 3.01 -7.75
C ILE A 171 -25.50 3.99 -8.69
N SER A 172 -24.78 4.95 -9.28
CA SER A 172 -25.38 5.90 -10.22
C SER A 172 -25.94 5.20 -11.46
N SER A 173 -25.33 4.10 -11.91
CA SER A 173 -25.81 3.32 -13.05
C SER A 173 -27.17 2.64 -12.82
N LEU A 174 -27.57 2.47 -11.56
CA LEU A 174 -28.90 1.95 -11.20
C LEU A 174 -30.02 2.96 -11.44
N PHE A 175 -29.69 4.26 -11.49
CA PHE A 175 -30.65 5.35 -11.59
C PHE A 175 -30.53 6.15 -12.89
N PHE A 176 -29.34 6.17 -13.50
CA PHE A 176 -29.02 7.00 -14.66
C PHE A 176 -28.20 6.24 -15.71
N ASN A 177 -28.31 6.65 -16.97
CA ASN A 177 -27.41 6.16 -18.01
C ASN A 177 -26.03 6.80 -17.88
N VAL A 178 -25.13 6.14 -17.15
CA VAL A 178 -23.76 6.63 -16.91
C VAL A 178 -22.72 6.08 -17.89
N GLN A 179 -23.12 5.26 -18.86
CA GLN A 179 -22.22 4.69 -19.89
C GLN A 179 -21.32 5.75 -20.57
N PRO A 180 -21.83 6.95 -20.94
CA PRO A 180 -20.99 7.99 -21.56
C PRO A 180 -19.82 8.46 -20.68
N TYR A 181 -19.91 8.28 -19.36
CA TYR A 181 -18.90 8.71 -18.39
C TYR A 181 -17.89 7.62 -18.01
N GLY A 182 -17.92 6.45 -18.67
CA GLY A 182 -16.99 5.35 -18.39
C GLY A 182 -15.52 5.79 -18.45
N ARG A 183 -15.15 6.58 -19.47
CA ARG A 183 -13.81 7.16 -19.62
C ARG A 183 -13.41 8.04 -18.43
N LEU A 184 -14.35 8.83 -17.91
CA LEU A 184 -14.11 9.69 -16.74
C LEU A 184 -13.90 8.86 -15.47
N LEU A 185 -14.58 7.72 -15.33
CA LEU A 185 -14.32 6.77 -14.25
C LEU A 185 -12.87 6.27 -14.30
N TYR A 186 -12.35 5.86 -15.46
CA TYR A 186 -10.95 5.46 -15.59
C TYR A 186 -9.98 6.58 -15.19
N GLY A 187 -10.26 7.82 -15.58
CA GLY A 187 -9.49 8.98 -15.13
C GLY A 187 -9.52 9.19 -13.62
N ALA A 188 -10.70 9.08 -13.00
CA ALA A 188 -10.85 9.17 -11.55
C ALA A 188 -10.12 8.04 -10.82
N ILE A 189 -10.17 6.81 -11.35
CA ILE A 189 -9.40 5.67 -10.84
C ILE A 189 -7.90 5.96 -10.96
N GLY A 190 -7.43 6.50 -12.10
CA GLY A 190 -6.04 6.91 -12.29
C GLY A 190 -5.55 7.90 -11.23
N VAL A 191 -6.32 8.97 -10.98
CA VAL A 191 -6.02 9.96 -9.93
C VAL A 191 -5.98 9.32 -8.55
N THR A 192 -7.03 8.58 -8.19
CA THR A 192 -7.21 8.02 -6.84
C THR A 192 -6.26 6.86 -6.54
N TRP A 193 -5.90 6.07 -7.55
CA TRP A 193 -4.93 5.00 -7.42
C TRP A 193 -3.51 5.56 -7.30
N ALA A 194 -3.15 6.56 -8.13
CA ALA A 194 -1.86 7.22 -7.99
C ALA A 194 -1.75 7.98 -6.66
N PHE A 195 -2.85 8.55 -6.15
CA PHE A 195 -2.96 9.07 -4.78
C PHE A 195 -2.60 8.00 -3.75
N HIS A 196 -3.26 6.85 -3.82
CA HIS A 196 -3.01 5.73 -2.90
C HIS A 196 -1.54 5.30 -2.97
N PHE A 197 -1.05 5.01 -4.18
CA PHE A 197 0.31 4.52 -4.41
C PHE A 197 1.39 5.49 -3.89
N THR A 198 1.31 6.77 -4.27
CA THR A 198 2.29 7.79 -3.85
C THR A 198 2.29 8.00 -2.35
N PHE A 199 1.13 8.03 -1.69
CA PHE A 199 1.06 8.15 -0.23
C PHE A 199 1.54 6.90 0.48
N THR A 200 1.23 5.69 -0.01
CA THR A 200 1.78 4.43 0.50
C THR A 200 3.31 4.48 0.47
N CYS A 201 3.91 4.77 -0.69
CA CYS A 201 5.36 4.90 -0.85
C CYS A 201 5.96 5.99 0.05
N TRP A 202 5.27 7.11 0.23
CA TRP A 202 5.75 8.20 1.08
C TRP A 202 5.65 7.91 2.59
N MET A 203 4.70 7.08 3.00
CA MET A 203 4.41 6.81 4.41
C MET A 203 5.18 5.60 4.96
N VAL A 204 5.47 4.60 4.11
CA VAL A 204 6.24 3.40 4.48
C VAL A 204 7.58 3.73 5.18
N PRO A 205 8.42 4.65 4.67
CA PRO A 205 9.70 4.97 5.31
C PRO A 205 9.59 5.69 6.66
N LYS A 206 8.38 6.12 7.06
CA LYS A 206 8.17 6.93 8.28
C LYS A 206 7.96 6.11 9.55
N ASN A 207 8.31 4.83 9.53
CA ASN A 207 8.28 3.94 10.70
C ASN A 207 6.92 3.94 11.43
N GLN A 208 5.84 3.81 10.67
CA GLN A 208 4.47 3.74 11.21
C GLN A 208 4.31 2.51 12.11
N THR A 209 3.55 2.66 13.21
CA THR A 209 3.26 1.56 14.14
C THR A 209 2.50 0.43 13.47
N ASP A 210 1.61 0.75 12.52
CA ASP A 210 0.88 -0.18 11.64
C ASP A 210 1.78 -1.28 11.03
N LEU A 211 3.01 -0.92 10.62
CA LEU A 211 3.99 -1.85 10.05
C LEU A 211 4.84 -2.51 11.15
N ARG A 212 5.37 -1.69 12.06
CA ARG A 212 6.37 -2.14 13.05
C ARG A 212 5.79 -3.12 14.09
N ASP A 213 4.51 -3.01 14.41
CA ASP A 213 3.86 -3.87 15.40
C ASP A 213 3.66 -5.30 14.88
N HIS A 214 3.68 -5.49 13.56
CA HIS A 214 3.63 -6.80 12.91
C HIS A 214 4.96 -7.29 12.35
N GLY A 215 6.00 -6.44 12.41
CA GLY A 215 7.31 -6.72 11.83
C GLY A 215 7.37 -6.15 10.41
N THR A 216 8.21 -5.13 10.22
CA THR A 216 8.27 -4.35 8.98
C THR A 216 8.50 -5.21 7.75
N PHE A 217 9.37 -6.22 7.82
CA PHE A 217 9.64 -7.10 6.68
C PHE A 217 8.39 -7.88 6.22
N PHE A 218 7.67 -8.49 7.16
CA PHE A 218 6.39 -9.15 6.89
C PHE A 218 5.36 -8.17 6.33
N SER A 219 5.22 -7.00 6.94
CA SER A 219 4.27 -5.99 6.47
C SER A 219 4.58 -5.53 5.04
N LEU A 220 5.85 -5.33 4.70
CA LEU A 220 6.24 -4.94 3.34
C LEU A 220 5.96 -6.04 2.32
N ALA A 221 6.23 -7.30 2.65
CA ALA A 221 5.92 -8.43 1.77
C ALA A 221 4.41 -8.52 1.49
N VAL A 222 3.56 -8.37 2.52
CA VAL A 222 2.10 -8.37 2.37
C VAL A 222 1.62 -7.16 1.57
N ILE A 223 2.09 -5.94 1.89
CA ILE A 223 1.72 -4.72 1.17
C ILE A 223 2.09 -4.84 -0.31
N TYR A 224 3.29 -5.34 -0.61
CA TYR A 224 3.74 -5.58 -1.97
C TYR A 224 2.83 -6.57 -2.70
N LEU A 225 2.61 -7.75 -2.14
CA LEU A 225 1.80 -8.80 -2.75
C LEU A 225 0.36 -8.34 -3.01
N MET A 226 -0.24 -7.62 -2.06
CA MET A 226 -1.61 -7.11 -2.20
C MET A 226 -1.71 -6.01 -3.26
N ASN A 227 -0.75 -5.08 -3.33
CA ASN A 227 -0.72 -4.06 -4.38
C ASN A 227 -0.45 -4.67 -5.77
N LEU A 228 0.39 -5.69 -5.84
CA LEU A 228 0.63 -6.42 -7.08
C LEU A 228 -0.61 -7.21 -7.53
N THR A 229 -1.38 -7.75 -6.58
CA THR A 229 -2.69 -8.37 -6.84
C THR A 229 -3.66 -7.35 -7.40
N LEU A 230 -3.75 -6.17 -6.77
CA LEU A 230 -4.58 -5.08 -7.27
C LEU A 230 -4.19 -4.66 -8.70
N LEU A 231 -2.89 -4.49 -8.97
CA LEU A 231 -2.38 -4.17 -10.30
C LEU A 231 -2.71 -5.26 -11.33
N SER A 232 -2.60 -6.53 -10.94
CA SER A 232 -2.95 -7.66 -11.79
C SER A 232 -4.44 -7.68 -12.12
N VAL A 233 -5.31 -7.40 -11.14
CA VAL A 233 -6.76 -7.25 -11.38
C VAL A 233 -7.03 -6.09 -12.33
N MET A 234 -6.41 -4.93 -12.12
CA MET A 234 -6.55 -3.78 -13.02
C MET A 234 -6.09 -4.09 -14.44
N LEU A 235 -4.97 -4.81 -14.59
CA LEU A 235 -4.46 -5.25 -15.88
C LEU A 235 -5.44 -6.17 -16.61
N VAL A 236 -5.98 -7.17 -15.91
CA VAL A 236 -6.98 -8.10 -16.46
C VAL A 236 -8.23 -7.34 -16.89
N LEU A 237 -8.73 -6.40 -16.06
CA LEU A 237 -9.91 -5.60 -16.39
C LEU A 237 -9.69 -4.59 -17.52
N ALA A 238 -8.46 -4.09 -17.68
CA ALA A 238 -8.10 -3.15 -18.75
C ALA A 238 -7.77 -3.84 -20.08
N SER A 239 -7.45 -5.14 -20.06
CA SER A 239 -7.21 -5.93 -21.27
C SER A 239 -8.50 -6.58 -21.76
N SER A 240 -8.77 -6.48 -23.05
CA SER A 240 -9.90 -7.18 -23.69
C SER A 240 -9.65 -8.68 -23.89
N GLN A 241 -8.41 -9.14 -23.69
CA GLN A 241 -7.96 -10.48 -24.10
C GLN A 241 -7.25 -11.25 -22.99
N ILE A 242 -6.83 -10.59 -21.90
CA ILE A 242 -6.40 -11.28 -20.68
C ILE A 242 -7.63 -11.48 -19.81
N THR A 243 -7.93 -12.73 -19.51
CA THR A 243 -8.97 -13.11 -18.56
C THR A 243 -8.34 -13.48 -17.22
N PHE A 244 -9.16 -13.50 -16.16
CA PHE A 244 -8.73 -14.04 -14.87
C PHE A 244 -8.27 -15.51 -14.98
N ALA A 245 -8.92 -16.29 -15.84
CA ALA A 245 -8.57 -17.68 -16.09
C ALA A 245 -7.19 -17.81 -16.76
N SER A 246 -6.92 -17.02 -17.81
CA SER A 246 -5.62 -17.05 -18.48
C SER A 246 -4.48 -16.56 -17.56
N PHE A 247 -4.74 -15.52 -16.76
CA PHE A 247 -3.76 -15.04 -15.78
C PHE A 247 -3.49 -16.11 -14.69
N GLY A 248 -4.52 -16.79 -14.23
CA GLY A 248 -4.40 -17.91 -13.29
C GLY A 248 -3.62 -19.10 -13.87
N ALA A 249 -3.80 -19.40 -15.15
CA ALA A 249 -3.04 -20.44 -15.84
C ALA A 249 -1.55 -20.06 -15.99
N ASP A 250 -1.26 -18.81 -16.37
CA ASP A 250 0.12 -18.28 -16.41
C ASP A 250 0.76 -18.35 -15.01
N LEU A 251 0.01 -18.05 -13.94
CA LEU A 251 0.47 -18.17 -12.57
C LEU A 251 0.78 -19.62 -12.18
N ALA A 252 -0.13 -20.55 -12.46
CA ALA A 252 0.07 -21.97 -12.16
C ALA A 252 1.31 -22.53 -12.90
N THR A 253 1.51 -22.10 -14.15
CA THR A 253 2.69 -22.45 -14.94
C THR A 253 3.98 -21.95 -14.28
N ASN A 254 4.02 -20.70 -13.84
CA ASN A 254 5.20 -20.14 -13.17
C ASN A 254 5.46 -20.79 -11.80
N VAL A 255 4.41 -21.23 -11.07
CA VAL A 255 4.57 -22.04 -9.86
C VAL A 255 5.18 -23.40 -10.18
N GLY A 256 4.75 -24.06 -11.25
CA GLY A 256 5.34 -25.32 -11.72
C GLY A 256 6.81 -25.15 -12.08
N ASN A 257 7.13 -24.12 -12.88
CA ASN A 257 8.52 -23.81 -13.28
C ASN A 257 9.42 -23.53 -12.09
N PHE A 258 8.93 -22.77 -11.10
CA PHE A 258 9.67 -22.51 -9.87
C PHE A 258 9.92 -23.80 -9.08
N SER A 259 8.92 -24.70 -9.04
CA SER A 259 9.03 -25.98 -8.34
C SER A 259 10.09 -26.88 -8.97
N HIS A 260 10.14 -26.95 -10.31
CA HIS A 260 11.19 -27.66 -11.05
C HIS A 260 12.58 -27.05 -10.77
N TRP A 261 12.71 -25.72 -10.85
CA TRP A 261 13.98 -25.04 -10.55
C TRP A 261 14.51 -25.32 -9.13
N ILE A 262 13.63 -25.42 -8.14
CA ILE A 262 14.03 -25.80 -6.78
C ILE A 262 14.56 -27.24 -6.71
N VAL A 263 13.93 -28.18 -7.43
CA VAL A 263 14.39 -29.57 -7.49
C VAL A 263 15.78 -29.63 -8.12
N ASP A 264 15.96 -29.00 -9.27
CA ASP A 264 17.23 -28.95 -9.99
C ASP A 264 18.35 -28.34 -9.11
N LEU A 265 18.05 -27.24 -8.41
CA LEU A 265 18.99 -26.60 -7.49
C LEU A 265 19.41 -27.52 -6.33
N VAL A 266 18.48 -28.28 -5.76
CA VAL A 266 18.78 -29.24 -4.68
C VAL A 266 19.64 -30.39 -5.20
N GLU A 267 19.36 -30.89 -6.41
CA GLU A 267 20.17 -31.92 -7.05
C GLU A 267 21.60 -31.43 -7.29
N GLU A 268 21.78 -30.24 -7.86
CA GLU A 268 23.11 -29.62 -8.08
C GLU A 268 23.90 -29.46 -6.78
N LEU A 269 23.27 -28.95 -5.72
CA LEU A 269 23.90 -28.79 -4.41
C LEU A 269 24.29 -30.14 -3.78
N SER A 270 23.47 -31.18 -3.98
CA SER A 270 23.75 -32.52 -3.49
C SER A 270 24.93 -33.17 -4.21
N GLN A 271 25.06 -32.97 -5.52
CA GLN A 271 26.15 -33.48 -6.33
C GLN A 271 27.46 -32.74 -6.04
N GLY A 272 27.42 -31.41 -5.90
CA GLY A 272 28.58 -30.59 -5.53
C GLY A 272 29.14 -30.91 -4.14
N ALA A 273 28.29 -31.35 -3.20
CA ALA A 273 28.73 -31.79 -1.87
C ALA A 273 29.37 -33.19 -1.86
N GLN A 274 29.13 -34.02 -2.88
CA GLN A 274 29.68 -35.39 -2.99
C GLN A 274 31.06 -35.43 -3.70
N HIS A 275 31.48 -34.33 -4.33
CA HIS A 275 32.78 -34.19 -4.97
C HIS A 275 33.58 -33.02 -4.37
N PRO A 276 34.15 -33.16 -3.16
CA PRO A 276 35.12 -32.21 -2.61
C PRO A 276 36.47 -32.23 -3.35
#